data_AF-A0A7J8VUT4-F1
#
_entry.id   AF-A0A7J8VUT4-F1
#
_cell.length_a   1.000
_cell.length_b   1.000
_cell.length_c   1.000
_cell.angle_alpha   90.00
_cell.angle_beta   90.00
_cell.angle_gamma   90.00
#
_symmetry.space_group_name_H-M   'P 1'
#
loop_
_entity.id
_entity.type
_entity.pdbx_description
1 polymer ?
#
loop_
_entity_poly.entity_id
_entity_poly.type
_entity_poly.pdbx_seq_one_letter_code
_entity_poly.pdbx_strand_id
1 'polypeptide(L)'
;MMSSFSKSESRIAMENLLCDEVWLSSPGTPDLSHESEHYIWKGYGYADLFYTTKEDSEQAFVICLKKEFSYMPEAGYLDYLQSKNLVFARFRAVQWLIKTCTRLNLSIGTVFNAVNYLDRFLSMSQCHGWKHWMMELLSVACLSIAAKFNETSLPSLDELQMEDLEHCFQPSTIQQMELMVLQALKWRLGSTTSYSYIELITSNYICDINYNLHKELINQVNRTLVKAIL
;
A
#
# COMPACT_ATOMS: atom_id res chain seq x y z
N MET A 1 54.73 -25.31 8.78
CA MET A 1 54.43 -25.65 10.19
C MET A 1 54.02 -24.35 10.88
N MET A 2 52.78 -24.14 11.34
CA MET A 2 52.12 -24.77 12.51
C MET A 2 52.96 -24.54 13.79
N SER A 3 52.47 -23.99 14.91
CA SER A 3 51.14 -23.43 15.31
C SER A 3 51.34 -22.51 16.55
N SER A 4 50.38 -21.92 17.29
CA SER A 4 48.92 -22.10 17.43
C SER A 4 48.19 -20.85 18.04
N PHE A 5 46.85 -20.95 18.14
CA PHE A 5 45.86 -20.44 19.14
C PHE A 5 46.31 -19.59 20.37
N SER A 6 45.46 -18.75 21.00
CA SER A 6 43.97 -18.79 21.07
C SER A 6 43.28 -17.46 21.44
N LYS A 7 41.99 -17.30 21.03
CA LYS A 7 40.84 -16.65 21.73
C LYS A 7 40.96 -15.17 22.17
N SER A 8 39.89 -14.40 22.34
CA SER A 8 38.46 -14.41 21.91
C SER A 8 37.91 -13.00 22.19
N GLU A 9 37.03 -12.40 21.40
CA GLU A 9 35.57 -12.35 21.57
C GLU A 9 34.98 -11.37 20.53
N SER A 10 33.66 -11.37 20.34
CA SER A 10 32.85 -10.47 19.45
C SER A 10 32.34 -11.08 18.12
N ARG A 11 31.59 -12.18 18.20
CA ARG A 11 30.60 -12.60 17.17
C ARG A 11 29.36 -13.22 17.81
N ILE A 12 28.47 -12.37 18.31
CA ILE A 12 27.11 -12.65 18.80
C ILE A 12 26.31 -11.37 18.53
N ALA A 13 25.14 -11.33 17.87
CA ALA A 13 24.40 -12.37 17.14
C ALA A 13 23.75 -11.75 15.90
N MET A 14 23.65 -12.51 14.79
CA MET A 14 22.84 -12.13 13.63
C MET A 14 22.18 -13.37 12.97
N GLU A 15 21.81 -14.36 13.79
CA GLU A 15 21.35 -15.69 13.33
C GLU A 15 19.93 -16.06 13.83
N ASN A 16 19.20 -15.15 14.50
CA ASN A 16 17.86 -15.41 15.06
C ASN A 16 16.70 -14.83 14.21
N LEU A 17 16.86 -14.77 12.88
CA LEU A 17 15.78 -14.40 11.94
C LEU A 17 15.75 -15.33 10.72
N LEU A 18 15.89 -16.63 10.96
CA LEU A 18 15.48 -17.68 10.03
C LEU A 18 14.28 -18.40 10.65
N CYS A 19 13.15 -18.37 9.96
CA CYS A 19 12.01 -19.20 10.30
C CYS A 19 12.27 -20.61 9.74
N ASP A 20 12.42 -21.59 10.61
CA ASP A 20 12.54 -23.01 10.23
C ASP A 20 11.18 -23.55 9.75
N GLU A 21 10.85 -23.28 8.48
CA GLU A 21 9.74 -23.93 7.77
C GLU A 21 10.09 -25.41 7.53
N VAL A 22 9.68 -26.28 8.46
CA VAL A 22 9.80 -27.73 8.33
C VAL A 22 8.76 -28.24 7.34
N TRP A 23 9.17 -28.39 6.08
CA TRP A 23 8.36 -29.01 5.04
C TRP A 23 8.03 -30.47 5.40
N LEU A 24 6.77 -30.72 5.76
CA LEU A 24 6.24 -32.07 5.92
C LEU A 24 6.08 -32.73 4.55
N SER A 25 7.01 -33.62 4.20
CA SER A 25 6.96 -34.44 2.99
C SER A 25 5.71 -35.34 2.97
N SER A 26 4.87 -35.19 1.94
CA SER A 26 3.74 -36.10 1.70
C SER A 26 4.20 -37.53 1.34
N PRO A 27 3.45 -38.60 1.70
CA PRO A 27 3.85 -39.98 1.43
C PRO A 27 3.70 -40.36 -0.05
N GLY A 28 4.56 -41.28 -0.50
CA GLY A 28 4.81 -41.64 -1.90
C GLY A 28 3.62 -41.98 -2.80
N THR A 29 3.79 -41.60 -4.07
CA THR A 29 3.02 -42.09 -5.23
C THR A 29 3.51 -43.47 -5.69
N PRO A 30 2.63 -44.45 -5.95
CA PRO A 30 2.91 -45.54 -6.87
C PRO A 30 2.80 -45.05 -8.32
N ASP A 31 3.73 -45.50 -9.16
CA ASP A 31 3.84 -45.19 -10.58
C ASP A 31 2.85 -46.02 -11.43
N LEU A 32 2.07 -45.36 -12.30
CA LEU A 32 1.43 -45.97 -13.48
C LEU A 32 1.27 -44.91 -14.58
N SER A 33 1.59 -45.29 -15.81
CA SER A 33 1.78 -44.41 -16.96
C SER A 33 0.72 -44.62 -18.06
N HIS A 34 0.52 -43.59 -18.89
CA HIS A 34 -0.35 -43.54 -20.08
C HIS A 34 -1.87 -43.65 -19.79
N GLU A 35 -2.79 -42.90 -20.42
CA GLU A 35 -2.77 -42.13 -21.69
C GLU A 35 -3.38 -40.71 -21.57
N SER A 36 -3.29 -39.94 -22.66
CA SER A 36 -3.52 -38.49 -22.74
C SER A 36 -4.96 -38.07 -23.11
N GLU A 37 -5.17 -36.73 -23.10
CA GLU A 37 -6.23 -35.98 -23.80
C GLU A 37 -7.57 -35.72 -23.10
N HIS A 38 -7.58 -34.76 -22.17
CA HIS A 38 -8.60 -33.70 -22.20
C HIS A 38 -8.10 -32.37 -21.59
N TYR A 39 -7.10 -31.74 -22.23
CA TYR A 39 -6.61 -30.41 -21.84
C TYR A 39 -7.62 -29.30 -22.17
N ILE A 40 -8.66 -29.16 -21.36
CA ILE A 40 -9.42 -27.90 -21.30
C ILE A 40 -8.60 -26.89 -20.50
N TRP A 41 -8.18 -25.85 -21.22
CA TRP A 41 -7.49 -24.65 -20.77
C TRP A 41 -8.16 -23.99 -19.55
N LYS A 42 -7.72 -24.35 -18.33
CA LYS A 42 -7.95 -23.54 -17.12
C LYS A 42 -6.96 -22.37 -17.10
N GLY A 43 -7.28 -21.33 -17.86
CA GLY A 43 -6.51 -20.09 -17.89
C GLY A 43 -6.84 -19.17 -16.73
N TYR A 44 -5.81 -18.60 -16.10
CA TYR A 44 -5.81 -17.31 -15.40
C TYR A 44 -7.09 -16.94 -14.61
N GLY A 45 -7.35 -17.66 -13.51
CA GLY A 45 -8.27 -17.21 -12.47
C GLY A 45 -7.62 -16.13 -11.61
N TYR A 46 -7.80 -14.86 -11.95
CA TYR A 46 -7.31 -13.70 -11.17
C TYR A 46 -8.23 -13.40 -9.97
N ALA A 47 -8.37 -14.39 -9.08
CA ALA A 47 -9.03 -14.27 -7.78
C ALA A 47 -8.72 -15.54 -6.97
N ASP A 48 -7.65 -15.53 -6.19
CA ASP A 48 -7.57 -16.42 -5.03
C ASP A 48 -8.57 -15.87 -4.01
N LEU A 49 -9.62 -16.65 -3.72
CA LEU A 49 -10.80 -16.14 -3.02
C LEU A 49 -10.50 -16.06 -1.51
N PHE A 50 -9.87 -14.97 -1.07
CA PHE A 50 -9.44 -14.76 0.33
C PHE A 50 -10.55 -14.88 1.39
N TYR A 51 -11.82 -14.85 0.98
CA TYR A 51 -12.99 -15.06 1.82
C TYR A 51 -13.86 -16.13 1.13
N THR A 52 -13.85 -17.36 1.65
CA THR A 52 -14.50 -18.50 1.01
C THR A 52 -15.96 -18.69 1.44
N THR A 53 -16.37 -18.06 2.55
CA THR A 53 -17.76 -18.07 3.03
C THR A 53 -18.32 -16.66 3.24
N LYS A 54 -19.66 -16.58 3.33
CA LYS A 54 -20.35 -15.34 3.67
C LYS A 54 -19.96 -14.88 5.09
N GLU A 55 -19.84 -15.80 6.04
CA GLU A 55 -19.38 -15.52 7.40
C GLU A 55 -17.98 -14.88 7.42
N ASP A 56 -17.05 -15.33 6.57
CA ASP A 56 -15.70 -14.72 6.46
C ASP A 56 -15.79 -13.29 5.94
N SER A 57 -16.67 -13.04 4.96
CA SER A 57 -16.90 -11.69 4.40
C SER A 57 -17.43 -10.71 5.45
N GLU A 58 -18.39 -11.15 6.27
CA GLU A 58 -18.98 -10.33 7.34
C GLU A 58 -17.95 -10.06 8.45
N GLN A 59 -17.14 -11.06 8.81
CA GLN A 59 -16.03 -10.89 9.76
C GLN A 59 -14.96 -9.92 9.24
N ALA A 60 -14.56 -10.04 7.97
CA ALA A 60 -13.61 -9.12 7.34
C ALA A 60 -14.11 -7.67 7.34
N PHE A 61 -15.41 -7.47 7.05
CA PHE A 61 -16.03 -6.14 7.10
C PHE A 61 -16.04 -5.56 8.52
N VAL A 62 -16.37 -6.37 9.54
CA VAL A 62 -16.30 -5.96 10.96
C VAL A 62 -14.88 -5.62 11.40
N ILE A 63 -13.87 -6.37 10.93
CA ILE A 63 -12.46 -6.07 11.18
C ILE A 63 -12.08 -4.72 10.54
N CYS A 64 -12.45 -4.48 9.28
CA CYS A 64 -12.22 -3.20 8.60
C CYS A 64 -12.86 -2.02 9.33
N LEU A 65 -14.15 -2.09 9.69
CA LEU A 65 -14.84 -1.04 10.48
C LEU A 65 -14.13 -0.72 11.80
N LYS A 66 -13.72 -1.73 12.57
CA LYS A 66 -12.98 -1.52 13.83
C LYS A 66 -11.59 -0.95 13.58
N LYS A 67 -10.96 -1.30 12.45
CA LYS A 67 -9.60 -0.90 12.11
C LYS A 67 -9.54 0.53 11.58
N GLU A 68 -10.51 0.98 10.78
CA GLU A 68 -10.55 2.32 10.14
C GLU A 68 -10.24 3.46 11.13
N PHE A 69 -10.89 3.48 12.30
CA PHE A 69 -10.65 4.49 13.35
C PHE A 69 -9.19 4.61 13.79
N SER A 70 -8.40 3.53 13.71
CA SER A 70 -6.96 3.54 14.04
C SER A 70 -6.07 4.17 12.97
N TYR A 71 -6.62 4.53 11.82
CA TYR A 71 -5.93 5.11 10.66
C TYR A 71 -6.57 6.43 10.22
N MET A 72 -7.38 7.07 11.06
CA MET A 72 -7.80 8.45 10.85
C MET A 72 -6.68 9.44 11.21
N PRO A 73 -6.65 10.64 10.59
CA PRO A 73 -5.86 11.77 11.09
C PRO A 73 -6.26 12.14 12.53
N GLU A 74 -5.34 12.78 13.25
CA GLU A 74 -5.58 13.25 14.63
C GLU A 74 -6.73 14.28 14.71
N ALA A 75 -7.38 14.32 15.87
CA ALA A 75 -8.50 15.24 16.10
C ALA A 75 -8.09 16.72 15.90
N GLY A 76 -8.94 17.50 15.23
CA GLY A 76 -8.64 18.89 14.87
C GLY A 76 -7.81 19.05 13.59
N TYR A 77 -7.53 17.97 12.83
CA TYR A 77 -6.80 18.03 11.56
C TYR A 77 -7.37 19.05 10.55
N LEU A 78 -8.69 19.15 10.42
CA LEU A 78 -9.32 20.12 9.51
C LEU A 78 -9.08 21.58 9.95
N ASP A 79 -9.21 21.86 11.24
CA ASP A 79 -8.91 23.18 11.82
C ASP A 79 -7.42 23.52 11.70
N TYR A 80 -6.54 22.52 11.82
CA TYR A 80 -5.10 22.66 11.56
C TYR A 80 -4.84 23.01 10.09
N LEU A 81 -5.43 22.28 9.13
CA LEU A 81 -5.29 22.60 7.70
C LEU A 81 -5.74 24.02 7.39
N GLN A 82 -6.87 24.45 7.94
CA GLN A 82 -7.41 25.79 7.70
C GLN A 82 -6.56 26.87 8.36
N SER A 83 -6.22 26.73 9.65
CA SER A 83 -5.40 27.70 10.39
C SER A 83 -3.96 27.84 9.89
N LYS A 84 -3.43 26.80 9.21
CA LYS A 84 -2.11 26.82 8.56
C LYS A 84 -2.16 27.12 7.05
N ASN A 85 -3.34 27.41 6.48
CA ASN A 85 -3.56 27.62 5.04
C ASN A 85 -3.10 26.44 4.15
N LEU A 86 -3.13 25.22 4.69
CA LEU A 86 -2.66 24.00 4.01
C LEU A 86 -3.73 23.34 3.13
N VAL A 87 -5.01 23.74 3.22
CA VAL A 87 -6.11 23.15 2.45
C VAL A 87 -5.79 23.08 0.94
N PHE A 88 -5.33 24.20 0.35
CA PHE A 88 -4.98 24.24 -1.07
C PHE A 88 -3.71 23.43 -1.40
N ALA A 89 -2.72 23.40 -0.49
CA ALA A 89 -1.51 22.61 -0.67
C ALA A 89 -1.78 21.10 -0.59
N ARG A 90 -2.67 20.67 0.32
CA ARG A 90 -3.17 19.29 0.41
C ARG A 90 -3.97 18.93 -0.84
N PHE A 91 -4.86 19.81 -1.31
CA PHE A 91 -5.59 19.60 -2.57
C PHE A 91 -4.63 19.41 -3.77
N ARG A 92 -3.62 20.28 -3.95
CA ARG A 92 -2.59 20.11 -4.98
C ARG A 92 -1.83 18.79 -4.84
N ALA A 93 -1.45 18.41 -3.62
CA ALA A 93 -0.79 17.13 -3.33
C ALA A 93 -1.67 15.93 -3.74
N VAL A 94 -2.95 15.91 -3.35
CA VAL A 94 -3.88 14.83 -3.72
C VAL A 94 -4.12 14.78 -5.23
N GLN A 95 -4.28 15.92 -5.90
CA GLN A 95 -4.36 15.99 -7.37
C GLN A 95 -3.12 15.37 -8.04
N TRP A 96 -1.93 15.72 -7.55
CA TRP A 96 -0.67 15.17 -8.04
C TRP A 96 -0.58 13.66 -7.82
N LEU A 97 -0.90 13.16 -6.62
CA LEU A 97 -0.95 11.72 -6.31
C LEU A 97 -1.85 10.96 -7.29
N ILE A 98 -3.07 11.46 -7.54
CA ILE A 98 -4.02 10.87 -8.50
C ILE A 98 -3.43 10.85 -9.92
N LYS A 99 -2.85 11.97 -10.38
CA LYS A 99 -2.28 12.09 -11.72
C LYS A 99 -1.09 11.15 -11.92
N THR A 100 -0.16 11.12 -10.96
CA THR A 100 1.05 10.28 -11.00
C THR A 100 0.71 8.79 -10.95
N CYS A 101 -0.20 8.35 -10.06
CA CYS A 101 -0.68 6.96 -10.07
C CYS A 101 -1.34 6.58 -11.40
N THR A 102 -2.12 7.49 -11.99
CA THR A 102 -2.73 7.26 -13.32
C THR A 102 -1.67 7.15 -14.41
N ARG A 103 -0.66 8.04 -14.42
CA ARG A 103 0.46 8.05 -15.37
C ARG A 103 1.31 6.77 -15.29
N LEU A 104 1.53 6.26 -14.08
CA LEU A 104 2.34 5.07 -13.80
C LEU A 104 1.53 3.77 -13.75
N ASN A 105 0.22 3.82 -14.01
CA ASN A 105 -0.70 2.68 -13.93
C ASN A 105 -0.62 1.90 -12.59
N LEU A 106 -0.49 2.65 -11.48
CA LEU A 106 -0.54 2.09 -10.13
C LEU A 106 -2.00 1.81 -9.72
N SER A 107 -2.19 0.90 -8.75
CA SER A 107 -3.52 0.62 -8.23
C SER A 107 -4.16 1.86 -7.60
N ILE A 108 -5.49 1.93 -7.64
CA ILE A 108 -6.21 3.01 -6.97
C ILE A 108 -6.03 2.93 -5.44
N GLY A 109 -5.87 1.73 -4.88
CA GLY A 109 -5.55 1.53 -3.46
C GLY A 109 -4.26 2.22 -3.02
N THR A 110 -3.24 2.26 -3.88
CA THR A 110 -2.00 3.01 -3.64
C THR A 110 -2.25 4.52 -3.50
N VAL A 111 -3.20 5.11 -4.26
CA VAL A 111 -3.62 6.52 -4.03
C VAL A 111 -4.23 6.68 -2.65
N PHE A 112 -5.16 5.82 -2.26
CA PHE A 112 -5.84 5.91 -0.95
C PHE A 112 -4.88 5.73 0.21
N ASN A 113 -3.92 4.81 0.12
CA ASN A 113 -2.86 4.65 1.11
C ASN A 113 -1.91 5.86 1.15
N ALA A 114 -1.48 6.40 0.00
CA ALA A 114 -0.63 7.58 -0.04
C ALA A 114 -1.30 8.81 0.60
N VAL A 115 -2.60 9.04 0.33
CA VAL A 115 -3.39 10.11 0.97
C VAL A 115 -3.60 9.85 2.46
N ASN A 116 -3.85 8.59 2.88
CA ASN A 116 -3.90 8.23 4.29
C ASN A 116 -2.60 8.58 5.02
N TYR A 117 -1.45 8.29 4.41
CA TYR A 117 -0.14 8.60 4.97
C TYR A 117 0.11 10.11 5.03
N LEU A 118 -0.24 10.85 3.98
CA LEU A 118 -0.15 12.31 3.89
C LEU A 118 -0.94 12.97 5.03
N ASP A 119 -2.24 12.69 5.12
CA ASP A 119 -3.15 13.35 6.05
C ASP A 119 -2.79 13.01 7.51
N ARG A 120 -2.48 11.74 7.81
CA ARG A 120 -2.02 11.32 9.15
C ARG A 120 -0.70 11.97 9.52
N PHE A 121 0.29 12.00 8.62
CA PHE A 121 1.58 12.65 8.89
C PHE A 121 1.39 14.13 9.19
N LEU A 122 0.60 14.84 8.37
CA LEU A 122 0.30 16.26 8.58
C LEU A 122 -0.37 16.49 9.93
N SER A 123 -1.35 15.67 10.31
CA SER A 123 -2.08 15.80 11.58
C SER A 123 -1.21 15.62 12.84
N MET A 124 -0.16 14.81 12.76
CA MET A 124 0.83 14.65 13.83
C MET A 124 1.99 15.67 13.75
N SER A 125 2.16 16.37 12.62
CA SER A 125 3.32 17.21 12.37
C SER A 125 3.26 18.55 13.13
N GLN A 126 4.24 18.79 14.01
CA GLN A 126 4.43 20.09 14.66
C GLN A 126 5.23 21.07 13.79
N CYS A 127 5.19 20.94 12.46
CA CYS A 127 5.89 21.86 11.56
C CYS A 127 5.17 23.22 11.54
N HIS A 128 5.85 24.25 12.01
CA HIS A 128 5.29 25.61 12.14
C HIS A 128 5.49 26.49 10.89
N GLY A 129 6.04 25.94 9.80
CA GLY A 129 6.43 26.71 8.61
C GLY A 129 6.49 25.85 7.35
N TRP A 130 5.42 25.12 7.06
CA TRP A 130 5.26 24.36 5.82
C TRP A 130 5.49 25.24 4.59
N LYS A 131 6.43 24.83 3.73
CA LYS A 131 6.73 25.44 2.43
C LYS A 131 6.21 24.54 1.31
N HIS A 132 6.02 25.11 0.11
CA HIS A 132 5.50 24.36 -1.03
C HIS A 132 6.30 23.07 -1.32
N TRP A 133 7.63 23.17 -1.41
CA TRP A 133 8.52 22.03 -1.62
C TRP A 133 8.43 20.95 -0.52
N MET A 134 8.05 21.31 0.72
CA MET A 134 7.90 20.32 1.80
C MET A 134 6.67 19.45 1.58
N MET A 135 5.59 20.04 1.06
CA MET A 135 4.37 19.31 0.70
C MET A 135 4.61 18.40 -0.53
N GLU A 136 5.36 18.87 -1.52
CA GLU A 136 5.78 18.05 -2.66
C GLU A 136 6.65 16.87 -2.21
N LEU A 137 7.70 17.12 -1.41
CA LEU A 137 8.57 16.07 -0.86
C LEU A 137 7.79 15.05 -0.01
N LEU A 138 6.87 15.52 0.85
CA LEU A 138 5.98 14.63 1.60
C LEU A 138 5.13 13.77 0.66
N SER A 139 4.55 14.37 -0.40
CA SER A 139 3.70 13.67 -1.36
C SER A 139 4.46 12.57 -2.11
N VAL A 140 5.67 12.88 -2.59
CA VAL A 140 6.57 11.91 -3.25
C VAL A 140 6.92 10.77 -2.30
N ALA A 141 7.26 11.07 -1.03
CA ALA A 141 7.58 10.05 -0.04
C ALA A 141 6.37 9.17 0.33
N CYS A 142 5.19 9.76 0.55
CA CYS A 142 3.96 9.03 0.81
C CYS A 142 3.58 8.10 -0.35
N LEU A 143 3.73 8.56 -1.60
CA LEU A 143 3.49 7.74 -2.77
C LEU A 143 4.52 6.61 -2.91
N SER A 144 5.80 6.90 -2.70
CA SER A 144 6.85 5.88 -2.79
C SER A 144 6.68 4.78 -1.74
N ILE A 145 6.31 5.13 -0.50
CA ILE A 145 5.95 4.15 0.53
C ILE A 145 4.74 3.31 0.12
N ALA A 146 3.67 3.95 -0.37
CA ALA A 146 2.46 3.23 -0.79
C ALA A 146 2.75 2.27 -1.95
N ALA A 147 3.48 2.72 -2.97
CA ALA A 147 3.90 1.87 -4.08
C ALA A 147 4.75 0.68 -3.59
N LYS A 148 5.76 0.92 -2.74
CA LYS A 148 6.61 -0.13 -2.14
C LYS A 148 5.83 -1.13 -1.26
N PHE A 149 4.67 -0.74 -0.73
CA PHE A 149 3.85 -1.58 0.14
C PHE A 149 2.75 -2.34 -0.61
N ASN A 150 2.26 -1.83 -1.73
CA ASN A 150 1.07 -2.33 -2.43
C ASN A 150 1.32 -2.87 -3.84
N GLU A 151 2.37 -2.45 -4.54
CA GLU A 151 2.56 -2.74 -5.96
C GLU A 151 3.61 -3.84 -6.19
N THR A 152 3.38 -4.68 -7.21
CA THR A 152 4.32 -5.74 -7.62
C THR A 152 5.46 -5.23 -8.51
N SER A 153 5.21 -4.14 -9.25
CA SER A 153 6.19 -3.45 -10.07
C SER A 153 6.41 -2.05 -9.50
N LEU A 154 7.64 -1.79 -9.05
CA LEU A 154 7.97 -0.55 -8.34
C LEU A 154 8.53 0.50 -9.31
N PRO A 155 7.91 1.69 -9.45
CA PRO A 155 8.51 2.79 -10.19
C PRO A 155 9.75 3.30 -9.45
N SER A 156 10.74 3.78 -10.21
CA SER A 156 11.91 4.45 -9.65
C SER A 156 11.54 5.80 -9.01
N LEU A 157 12.40 6.31 -8.12
CA LEU A 157 12.22 7.63 -7.50
C LEU A 157 12.28 8.78 -8.52
N ASP A 158 12.90 8.56 -9.69
CA ASP A 158 12.93 9.53 -10.78
C ASP A 158 11.60 9.52 -11.55
N GLU A 159 11.06 8.34 -11.89
CA GLU A 159 9.74 8.19 -12.56
C GLU A 159 8.57 8.69 -11.71
N LEU A 160 8.66 8.54 -10.39
CA LEU A 160 7.67 9.09 -9.45
C LEU A 160 7.61 10.62 -9.51
N GLN A 161 8.75 11.29 -9.68
CA GLN A 161 8.84 12.76 -9.66
C GLN A 161 8.60 13.43 -11.03
N MET A 162 8.35 12.65 -12.08
CA MET A 162 8.07 13.22 -13.40
C MET A 162 6.74 13.99 -13.41
N GLU A 163 6.78 15.17 -14.02
CA GLU A 163 5.63 16.08 -14.27
C GLU A 163 4.98 16.71 -13.01
N ASP A 164 4.47 17.93 -13.21
CA ASP A 164 3.64 18.73 -12.29
C ASP A 164 4.18 19.00 -10.86
N LEU A 165 5.46 18.70 -10.60
CA LEU A 165 6.21 19.21 -9.45
C LEU A 165 7.04 20.43 -9.84
N GLU A 166 7.13 21.41 -8.93
CA GLU A 166 8.02 22.57 -9.05
C GLU A 166 9.45 22.24 -8.60
N HIS A 167 9.63 21.21 -7.78
CA HIS A 167 10.92 20.80 -7.21
C HIS A 167 11.21 19.32 -7.51
N CYS A 168 12.48 19.03 -7.81
CA CYS A 168 13.01 17.68 -7.92
C CYS A 168 13.96 17.40 -6.76
N PHE A 169 13.79 16.27 -6.09
CA PHE A 169 14.50 15.88 -4.88
C PHE A 169 15.49 14.75 -5.17
N GLN A 170 16.63 14.79 -4.48
CA GLN A 170 17.59 13.69 -4.54
C GLN A 170 17.00 12.42 -3.91
N PRO A 171 17.31 11.21 -4.43
CA PRO A 171 16.85 9.94 -3.87
C PRO A 171 17.05 9.81 -2.35
N SER A 172 18.17 10.30 -1.83
CA SER A 172 18.48 10.31 -0.40
C SER A 172 17.57 11.23 0.42
N THR A 173 17.17 12.38 -0.12
CA THR A 173 16.22 13.29 0.52
C THR A 173 14.82 12.67 0.60
N ILE A 174 14.40 11.96 -0.45
CA ILE A 174 13.14 11.21 -0.44
C ILE A 174 13.21 10.10 0.61
N GLN A 175 14.25 9.27 0.61
CA GLN A 175 14.43 8.19 1.59
C GLN A 175 14.46 8.68 3.04
N GLN A 176 15.03 9.87 3.30
CA GLN A 176 14.95 10.51 4.62
C GLN A 176 13.50 10.88 4.98
N MET A 177 12.75 11.46 4.05
CA MET A 177 11.35 11.78 4.25
C MET A 177 10.49 10.51 4.41
N GLU A 178 10.77 9.44 3.65
CA GLU A 178 10.12 8.14 3.81
C GLU A 178 10.30 7.63 5.24
N LEU A 179 11.54 7.65 5.76
CA LEU A 179 11.83 7.20 7.12
C LEU A 179 11.10 8.05 8.16
N MET A 180 11.01 9.37 7.98
CA MET A 180 10.24 10.26 8.86
C MET A 180 8.75 9.92 8.85
N VAL A 181 8.16 9.65 7.69
CA VAL A 181 6.76 9.20 7.57
C VAL A 181 6.57 7.85 8.25
N LEU A 182 7.42 6.86 7.96
CA LEU A 182 7.37 5.52 8.55
C LEU A 182 7.45 5.56 10.09
N GLN A 183 8.36 6.38 10.64
CA GLN A 183 8.50 6.57 12.08
C GLN A 183 7.27 7.26 12.70
N ALA A 184 6.77 8.35 12.10
CA ALA A 184 5.59 9.05 12.58
C ALA A 184 4.32 8.17 12.55
N LEU A 185 4.12 7.40 11.48
CA LEU A 185 3.02 6.43 11.35
C LEU A 185 3.24 5.16 12.19
N LYS A 186 4.37 5.02 12.90
CA LYS A 186 4.79 3.83 13.67
C LYS A 186 4.73 2.55 12.84
N TRP A 187 5.14 2.62 11.57
CA TRP A 187 5.07 1.56 10.56
C TRP A 187 3.66 1.00 10.30
N ARG A 188 2.59 1.68 10.75
CA ARG A 188 1.20 1.28 10.52
C ARG A 188 0.77 1.71 9.12
N LEU A 189 1.23 0.96 8.12
CA LEU A 189 1.00 1.21 6.69
C LEU A 189 -0.25 0.52 6.12
N GLY A 190 -0.57 -0.70 6.57
CA GLY A 190 -1.75 -1.43 6.12
C GLY A 190 -3.04 -0.82 6.66
N SER A 191 -3.43 0.34 6.11
CA SER A 191 -4.57 1.14 6.51
C SER A 191 -5.87 0.58 5.94
N THR A 192 -6.96 0.73 6.68
CA THR A 192 -8.30 0.55 6.12
C THR A 192 -8.75 1.91 5.61
N THR A 193 -9.06 1.97 4.32
CA THR A 193 -9.54 3.18 3.64
C THR A 193 -10.92 2.95 3.06
N SER A 194 -11.56 4.01 2.56
CA SER A 194 -12.83 3.88 1.84
C SER A 194 -12.77 2.90 0.66
N TYR A 195 -11.61 2.76 0.02
CA TYR A 195 -11.38 1.79 -1.05
C TYR A 195 -11.35 0.34 -0.55
N SER A 196 -10.85 0.08 0.67
CA SER A 196 -10.83 -1.27 1.26
C SER A 196 -12.23 -1.88 1.39
N TYR A 197 -13.26 -1.06 1.66
CA TYR A 197 -14.65 -1.52 1.66
C TYR A 197 -15.14 -1.90 0.26
N ILE A 198 -14.67 -1.19 -0.78
CA ILE A 198 -15.01 -1.53 -2.17
C ILE A 198 -14.37 -2.87 -2.54
N GLU A 199 -13.09 -3.09 -2.23
CA GLU A 199 -12.42 -4.37 -2.49
C GLU A 199 -13.13 -5.56 -1.81
N LEU A 200 -13.58 -5.38 -0.55
CA LEU A 200 -14.39 -6.37 0.14
C LEU A 200 -15.73 -6.61 -0.57
N ILE A 201 -16.47 -5.56 -0.95
CA ILE A 201 -17.77 -5.71 -1.61
C ILE A 201 -17.61 -6.36 -3.00
N THR A 202 -16.62 -5.94 -3.79
CA THR A 202 -16.39 -6.48 -5.14
C THR A 202 -15.96 -7.94 -5.11
N SER A 203 -15.11 -8.32 -4.14
CA SER A 203 -14.62 -9.70 -4.01
C SER A 203 -15.70 -10.68 -3.54
N ASN A 204 -16.67 -10.22 -2.72
CA ASN A 204 -17.66 -11.10 -2.09
C ASN A 204 -19.01 -11.16 -2.83
N TYR A 205 -19.41 -10.09 -3.53
CA TYR A 205 -20.77 -9.99 -4.09
C TYR A 205 -20.84 -9.99 -5.63
N ILE A 206 -19.69 -10.00 -6.33
CA ILE A 206 -19.66 -9.73 -7.78
C ILE A 206 -19.06 -10.89 -8.60
N CYS A 207 -19.36 -12.12 -8.19
CA CYS A 207 -19.16 -13.30 -9.05
C CYS A 207 -20.32 -13.52 -10.04
N ASP A 208 -21.53 -13.03 -9.75
CA ASP A 208 -22.75 -13.28 -10.55
C ASP A 208 -23.13 -12.15 -11.53
N ILE A 209 -22.43 -11.02 -11.52
CA ILE A 209 -22.72 -9.88 -12.41
C ILE A 209 -21.88 -9.96 -13.68
N ASN A 210 -22.48 -9.63 -14.83
CA ASN A 210 -21.79 -9.48 -16.11
C ASN A 210 -20.51 -8.63 -15.95
N TYR A 211 -19.36 -9.19 -16.37
CA TYR A 211 -18.03 -8.57 -16.30
C TYR A 211 -17.99 -7.10 -16.77
N ASN A 212 -18.74 -6.75 -17.81
CA ASN A 212 -18.79 -5.38 -18.32
C ASN A 212 -19.49 -4.42 -17.35
N LEU A 213 -20.56 -4.87 -16.68
CA LEU A 213 -21.27 -4.08 -15.68
C LEU A 213 -20.48 -3.98 -14.38
N HIS A 214 -19.78 -5.06 -13.98
CA HIS A 214 -18.83 -5.03 -12.86
C HIS A 214 -17.71 -4.01 -13.08
N LYS A 215 -17.08 -4.03 -14.26
CA LYS A 215 -16.02 -3.09 -14.64
C LYS A 215 -16.51 -1.65 -14.66
N GLU A 216 -17.71 -1.40 -15.19
CA GLU A 216 -18.32 -0.06 -15.21
C GLU A 216 -18.64 0.44 -13.78
N LEU A 217 -19.21 -0.41 -12.91
CA LEU A 217 -19.48 -0.07 -11.52
C LEU A 217 -18.19 0.30 -10.76
N ILE A 218 -17.14 -0.52 -10.86
CA ILE A 218 -15.83 -0.22 -10.27
C ILE A 218 -15.30 1.13 -10.78
N ASN A 219 -15.35 1.37 -12.09
CA ASN A 219 -14.90 2.63 -12.68
C ASN A 219 -15.68 3.85 -12.14
N GLN A 220 -17.00 3.74 -11.99
CA GLN A 220 -17.84 4.82 -11.46
C GLN A 220 -17.60 5.07 -9.96
N VAL A 221 -17.46 4.01 -9.17
CA VAL A 221 -17.14 4.09 -7.73
C VAL A 221 -15.75 4.71 -7.54
N ASN A 222 -14.73 4.21 -8.23
CA ASN A 222 -13.37 4.75 -8.17
C ASN A 222 -13.33 6.23 -8.57
N ARG A 223 -14.01 6.61 -9.66
CA ARG A 223 -14.14 8.03 -10.08
C ARG A 223 -14.83 8.91 -9.05
N THR A 224 -15.74 8.35 -8.25
CA THR A 224 -16.47 9.09 -7.21
C THR A 224 -15.62 9.22 -5.95
N LEU A 225 -14.98 8.15 -5.50
CA LEU A 225 -14.09 8.17 -4.34
C LEU A 225 -12.86 9.06 -4.58
N VAL A 226 -12.28 9.04 -5.79
CA VAL A 226 -11.20 9.96 -6.20
C VAL A 226 -11.61 11.42 -6.10
N LYS A 227 -12.87 11.75 -6.41
CA LYS A 227 -13.40 13.12 -6.23
C LYS A 227 -13.68 13.48 -4.77
N ALA A 228 -13.93 12.49 -3.91
CA ALA A 228 -14.23 12.70 -2.50
C ALA A 228 -12.97 12.90 -1.63
N ILE A 229 -11.79 12.47 -2.10
CA ILE A 229 -10.51 12.69 -1.41
C ILE A 229 -9.82 14.01 -1.76
N LEU A 230 -10.26 14.70 -2.81
CA LEU A 230 -9.75 16.01 -3.26
C LEU A 230 -10.15 17.13 -2.28
#